data_AF-A0A2R3QWD1-F1
#
_entry.id   AF-A0A2R3QWD1-F1
#
_cell.length_a   1.000
_cell.length_b   1.000
_cell.length_c   1.000
_cell.angle_alpha   90.00
_cell.angle_beta   90.00
_cell.angle_gamma   90.00
#
_symmetry.space_group_name_H-M   'P 1'
#
loop_
_entity.id
_entity.type
_entity.pdbx_description
1 polymer ?
#
loop_
_entity_poly.entity_id
_entity_poly.type
_entity_poly.pdbx_seq_one_letter_code
_entity_poly.pdbx_strand_id
1 'polypeptide(L)'
;MNNDNYFGKNKTGGANASNGFDYQDHCAMLLLLQHFADPNFQAIGIETDDDFCLLFKERKIACQVKNETLTVLLAKDQMGDDKLLIGSTVNKELWNFWKYLKHLRNQQLSPEASTSKIKVSKEFDHILKKHGFDQGRINSIPHSWSINIIQEDGLEQRVAAQLVVQGAAHKLCIDTDNCLNELYRMVAAARKDRSYILGHSVLDLLKKHGRSFASVTGHSCQLDFLWRMNIDQHQLLQSVDEKLSIAQRALKDERYDAALDIYLTLANAFESEQLLVNCAALLQVMGKHNEALLYCEKALKITPRCGDALAIKGTLQADLGDLDLALELLCAANTHKPADPFILYNVGVAHMQLKNLEKATEFFEKAIQINPNLSDAHLNLSVCLYNLGSFSLALEHIEHALILNPGQPQALSHKGELKRFYGDYDAALKLFERCLKFTPENPIAKRGQAFCLIDKGDRLGYAMLVIAYKEELRELKPGKSLGLIDINWERTLAIGIRNVDDAVYQIECDGLEFYVPKEGNSYIGIGVTEERDASLVPIIIKHYDNPDAFIIATKAISENIIDNSPISVTGLIQSHRDYREIRIEFPQYTIYGKTNPGAQEGFNKFREVYDGVAWLILECGQSLVKWKVPLTGLSLKL
;
A
#
# COMPACT_ATOMS: atom_id res chain seq x y z
N MET A 1 22.19 35.07 -50.19
CA MET A 1 22.66 36.41 -49.78
C MET A 1 21.47 37.36 -49.82
N ASN A 2 21.41 38.28 -48.86
CA ASN A 2 20.34 39.19 -48.39
C ASN A 2 19.81 38.67 -47.04
N ASN A 3 20.43 38.92 -45.87
CA ASN A 3 21.15 40.08 -45.33
C ASN A 3 20.32 41.38 -45.26
N ASP A 4 19.18 41.32 -44.57
CA ASP A 4 18.63 42.48 -43.88
C ASP A 4 18.60 42.21 -42.37
N ASN A 5 19.67 42.66 -41.72
CA ASN A 5 19.85 42.64 -40.28
C ASN A 5 18.82 43.57 -39.61
N TYR A 6 18.05 43.02 -38.69
CA TYR A 6 17.01 43.68 -37.87
C TYR A 6 17.54 44.77 -36.92
N PHE A 7 18.87 45.00 -36.88
CA PHE A 7 19.51 45.95 -35.97
C PHE A 7 20.25 47.05 -36.73
N GLY A 8 19.52 48.12 -37.06
CA GLY A 8 20.09 49.40 -37.44
C GLY A 8 20.72 50.09 -36.22
N LYS A 9 22.05 50.11 -36.17
CA LYS A 9 22.85 50.84 -35.17
C LYS A 9 22.49 52.32 -35.15
N ASN A 10 22.09 52.84 -33.99
CA ASN A 10 22.57 54.13 -33.52
C ASN A 10 22.84 54.04 -32.00
N LYS A 11 24.07 54.38 -31.64
CA LYS A 11 24.67 54.20 -30.31
C LYS A 11 24.10 55.21 -29.31
N THR A 12 23.51 54.71 -28.24
CA THR A 12 23.51 55.36 -26.91
C THR A 12 23.87 54.29 -25.88
N GLY A 13 24.90 54.54 -25.07
CA GLY A 13 25.52 53.56 -24.18
C GLY A 13 24.65 53.17 -22.98
N GLY A 14 24.81 51.91 -22.55
CA GLY A 14 24.15 51.32 -21.38
C GLY A 14 23.19 50.19 -21.76
N ALA A 15 23.43 48.98 -21.23
CA ALA A 15 22.54 47.80 -21.24
C ALA A 15 22.00 47.22 -22.58
N ASN A 16 22.40 47.74 -23.75
CA ASN A 16 21.85 47.27 -25.03
C ASN A 16 22.69 46.17 -25.69
N ALA A 17 22.84 45.01 -25.05
CA ALA A 17 23.09 43.77 -25.77
C ALA A 17 21.72 43.28 -26.31
N SER A 18 21.67 42.76 -27.54
CA SER A 18 20.43 42.24 -28.17
C SER A 18 19.63 41.31 -27.25
N ASN A 19 20.31 40.52 -26.42
CA ASN A 19 19.70 39.57 -25.48
C ASN A 19 18.98 40.24 -24.30
N GLY A 20 19.32 41.50 -23.97
CA GLY A 20 18.73 42.23 -22.85
C GLY A 20 17.28 42.64 -23.12
N PHE A 21 16.99 43.09 -24.34
CA PHE A 21 15.62 43.41 -24.75
C PHE A 21 14.77 42.16 -24.96
N ASP A 22 15.36 41.08 -25.46
CA ASP A 22 14.64 39.82 -25.60
C ASP A 22 14.16 39.34 -24.24
N TYR A 23 15.03 39.21 -23.22
CA TYR A 23 14.62 38.79 -21.88
C TYR A 23 13.54 39.71 -21.28
N GLN A 24 13.66 41.03 -21.46
CA GLN A 24 12.67 42.01 -21.03
C GLN A 24 11.30 41.81 -21.69
N ASP A 25 11.27 41.63 -23.01
CA ASP A 25 10.06 41.43 -23.78
C ASP A 25 9.37 40.12 -23.40
N HIS A 26 10.12 39.05 -23.19
CA HIS A 26 9.55 37.79 -22.72
C HIS A 26 8.99 37.89 -21.30
N CYS A 27 9.65 38.61 -20.39
CA CYS A 27 9.10 38.88 -19.05
C CYS A 27 7.81 39.70 -19.13
N ALA A 28 7.75 40.71 -20.01
CA ALA A 28 6.57 41.52 -20.23
C ALA A 28 5.41 40.67 -20.76
N MET A 29 5.66 39.83 -21.77
CA MET A 29 4.66 38.90 -22.32
C MET A 29 4.16 37.89 -21.28
N LEU A 30 5.07 37.31 -20.49
CA LEU A 30 4.72 36.33 -19.48
C LEU A 30 3.79 36.96 -18.43
N LEU A 31 4.13 38.15 -17.92
CA LEU A 31 3.32 38.84 -16.93
C LEU A 31 2.00 39.36 -17.51
N LEU A 32 1.99 39.84 -18.76
CA LEU A 32 0.77 40.17 -19.47
C LEU A 32 -0.20 38.98 -19.48
N LEU A 33 0.28 37.79 -19.82
CA LEU A 33 -0.54 36.58 -19.92
C LEU A 33 -0.88 35.95 -18.55
N GLN A 34 -0.08 36.18 -17.51
CA GLN A 34 -0.38 35.74 -16.15
C GLN A 34 -1.50 36.58 -15.50
N HIS A 35 -1.50 37.89 -15.76
CA HIS A 35 -2.49 38.81 -15.20
C HIS A 35 -3.71 39.03 -16.09
N PHE A 36 -3.70 38.53 -17.33
CA PHE A 36 -4.81 38.67 -18.27
C PHE A 36 -6.17 38.17 -17.74
N ALA A 37 -6.19 37.13 -16.89
CA ALA A 37 -7.42 36.61 -16.28
C ALA A 37 -7.92 37.43 -15.07
N ASP A 38 -7.13 38.38 -14.56
CA ASP A 38 -7.53 39.25 -13.45
C ASP A 38 -8.51 40.32 -13.96
N PRO A 39 -9.75 40.40 -13.44
CA PRO A 39 -10.76 41.38 -13.87
C PRO A 39 -10.36 42.84 -13.59
N ASN A 40 -9.32 43.07 -12.80
CA ASN A 40 -8.78 44.39 -12.52
C ASN A 40 -7.60 44.76 -13.41
N PHE A 41 -7.02 43.82 -14.16
CA PHE A 41 -5.93 44.08 -15.09
C PHE A 41 -6.44 44.76 -16.37
N GLN A 42 -5.73 45.78 -16.85
CA GLN A 42 -6.15 46.59 -18.00
C GLN A 42 -5.17 46.47 -19.16
N ALA A 43 -3.88 46.66 -18.91
CA ALA A 43 -2.87 46.72 -19.97
C ALA A 43 -1.46 46.48 -19.44
N ILE A 44 -0.53 46.19 -20.36
CA ILE A 44 0.90 46.41 -20.13
C ILE A 44 1.34 47.64 -20.94
N GLY A 45 2.07 48.55 -20.30
CA GLY A 45 2.64 49.74 -20.96
C GLY A 45 4.14 49.57 -21.14
N ILE A 46 4.64 49.77 -22.35
CA ILE A 46 6.07 49.71 -22.65
C ILE A 46 6.59 51.15 -22.77
N GLU A 47 7.01 51.71 -21.63
CA GLU A 47 7.43 53.11 -21.48
C GLU A 47 8.97 53.21 -21.44
N THR A 48 9.55 54.43 -21.42
CA THR A 48 11.01 54.62 -21.49
C THR A 48 11.74 54.70 -20.17
N ASP A 49 11.04 55.01 -19.08
CA ASP A 49 11.68 55.29 -17.78
C ASP A 49 11.76 54.02 -16.91
N ASP A 50 10.83 53.10 -17.10
CA ASP A 50 10.83 51.74 -16.54
C ASP A 50 10.73 50.73 -17.70
N ASP A 51 11.26 49.51 -17.55
CA ASP A 51 11.34 48.54 -18.66
C ASP A 51 9.96 48.14 -19.23
N PHE A 52 8.93 48.10 -18.36
CA PHE A 52 7.50 48.14 -18.69
C PHE A 52 6.66 48.40 -17.42
N CYS A 53 5.34 48.52 -17.55
CA CYS A 53 4.43 48.66 -16.41
C CYS A 53 3.17 47.81 -16.56
N LEU A 54 2.65 47.28 -15.44
CA LEU A 54 1.37 46.58 -15.37
C LEU A 54 0.30 47.56 -14.88
N LEU A 55 -0.71 47.80 -15.70
CA LEU A 55 -1.84 48.66 -15.38
C LEU A 55 -3.02 47.84 -14.89
N PHE A 56 -3.49 48.18 -13.70
CA PHE A 56 -4.74 47.70 -13.13
C PHE A 56 -5.67 48.91 -12.88
N LYS A 57 -6.97 48.66 -12.70
CA LYS A 57 -7.99 49.71 -12.50
C LYS A 57 -7.63 50.77 -11.46
N GLU A 58 -6.97 50.36 -10.38
CA GLU A 58 -6.67 51.22 -9.22
C GLU A 58 -5.17 51.33 -8.91
N ARG A 59 -4.29 50.71 -9.72
CA ARG A 59 -2.83 50.71 -9.47
C ARG A 59 -2.02 50.54 -10.74
N LYS A 60 -0.86 51.19 -10.81
CA LYS A 60 0.16 50.99 -11.87
C LYS A 60 1.42 50.45 -11.22
N ILE A 61 1.86 49.27 -11.65
CA ILE A 61 3.10 48.65 -11.14
C ILE A 61 4.22 48.86 -12.16
N ALA A 62 5.23 49.63 -11.80
CA ALA A 62 6.43 49.83 -12.61
C ALA A 62 7.36 48.62 -12.50
N CYS A 63 7.70 47.99 -13.62
CA CYS A 63 8.51 46.78 -13.67
C CYS A 63 9.92 47.11 -14.19
N GLN A 64 10.92 46.82 -13.37
CA GLN A 64 12.32 46.91 -13.75
C GLN A 64 12.88 45.50 -13.90
N VAL A 65 13.50 45.20 -15.03
CA VAL A 65 14.01 43.89 -15.38
C VAL A 65 15.53 43.95 -15.56
N LYS A 66 16.23 43.10 -14.83
CA LYS A 66 17.69 42.96 -14.88
C LYS A 66 18.03 41.51 -15.19
N ASN A 67 18.59 41.24 -16.37
CA ASN A 67 19.03 39.89 -16.72
C ASN A 67 20.36 39.53 -16.01
N GLU A 68 20.33 39.48 -14.69
CA GLU A 68 21.46 39.15 -13.83
C GLU A 68 20.97 38.65 -12.46
N THR A 69 21.90 38.16 -11.64
CA THR A 69 21.60 37.78 -10.26
C THR A 69 21.27 39.03 -9.43
N LEU A 70 20.06 39.09 -8.90
CA LEU A 70 19.65 40.19 -8.02
C LEU A 70 20.45 40.16 -6.72
N THR A 71 21.08 41.29 -6.41
CA THR A 71 21.84 41.53 -5.17
C THR A 71 21.16 42.57 -4.30
N VAL A 72 21.52 42.61 -3.02
CA VAL A 72 20.98 43.58 -2.06
C VAL A 72 21.23 45.03 -2.49
N LEU A 73 22.38 45.32 -3.12
CA LEU A 73 22.70 46.68 -3.61
C LEU A 73 21.79 47.09 -4.78
N LEU A 74 21.59 46.18 -5.74
CA LEU A 74 20.70 46.42 -6.89
C LEU A 74 19.25 46.59 -6.45
N ALA A 75 18.80 45.76 -5.50
CA ALA A 75 17.46 45.87 -4.94
C ALA A 75 17.23 47.20 -4.18
N LYS A 76 18.27 47.73 -3.51
CA LYS A 76 18.21 49.04 -2.83
C LYS A 76 18.05 50.19 -3.81
N ASP A 77 18.76 50.15 -4.92
CA ASP A 77 18.73 51.21 -5.95
C ASP A 77 17.39 51.26 -6.68
N GLN A 78 16.74 50.11 -6.85
CA GLN A 78 15.49 49.96 -7.62
C GLN A 78 14.22 49.88 -6.74
N MET A 79 14.33 50.20 -5.45
CA MET A 79 13.21 50.18 -4.51
C MET A 79 12.32 51.42 -4.71
N GLY A 80 11.01 51.23 -4.74
CA GLY A 80 10.04 52.33 -4.89
C GLY A 80 8.59 51.87 -4.75
N ASP A 81 7.67 52.82 -4.57
CA ASP A 81 6.24 52.53 -4.47
C ASP A 81 5.74 51.92 -5.77
N ASP A 82 4.97 50.85 -5.65
CA ASP A 82 4.42 50.07 -6.77
C ASP A 82 5.49 49.63 -7.78
N LYS A 83 6.71 49.35 -7.31
CA LYS A 83 7.78 48.79 -8.16
C LYS A 83 7.91 47.27 -8.03
N LEU A 84 8.12 46.62 -9.16
CA LEU A 84 8.45 45.20 -9.28
C LEU A 84 9.84 45.05 -9.90
N LEU A 85 10.79 44.49 -9.14
CA LEU A 85 12.12 44.15 -9.66
C LEU A 85 12.16 42.69 -10.11
N ILE A 86 12.52 42.47 -11.37
CA ILE A 86 12.61 41.15 -11.99
C ILE A 86 14.07 40.83 -12.28
N GLY A 87 14.50 39.62 -11.93
CA GLY A 87 15.80 39.13 -12.37
C GLY A 87 15.85 37.63 -12.61
N SER A 88 16.95 37.19 -13.23
CA SER A 88 17.10 35.80 -13.67
C SER A 88 17.36 34.85 -12.50
N THR A 89 18.12 35.31 -11.52
CA THR A 89 18.45 34.59 -10.29
C THR A 89 18.52 35.55 -9.10
N VAL A 90 18.62 35.03 -7.88
CA VAL A 90 18.73 35.84 -6.66
C VAL A 90 19.81 35.29 -5.75
N ASN A 91 20.62 36.17 -5.17
CA ASN A 91 21.63 35.75 -4.22
C ASN A 91 20.99 35.35 -2.87
N LYS A 92 21.69 34.50 -2.11
CA LYS A 92 21.18 33.94 -0.84
C LYS A 92 20.83 35.04 0.18
N GLU A 93 21.57 36.15 0.18
CA GLU A 93 21.36 37.26 1.11
C GLU A 93 20.06 38.02 0.83
N LEU A 94 19.82 38.40 -0.43
CA LEU A 94 18.59 39.08 -0.83
C LEU A 94 17.38 38.16 -0.70
N TRP A 95 17.54 36.87 -1.01
CA TRP A 95 16.46 35.89 -0.85
C TRP A 95 16.01 35.74 0.61
N ASN A 96 16.97 35.63 1.54
CA ASN A 96 16.67 35.58 2.96
C ASN A 96 15.97 36.87 3.40
N PHE A 97 16.52 38.03 3.03
CA PHE A 97 15.90 39.32 3.33
C PHE A 97 14.44 39.41 2.83
N TRP A 98 14.19 39.03 1.58
CA TRP A 98 12.85 39.03 0.99
C TRP A 98 11.88 38.08 1.71
N LYS A 99 12.35 36.88 2.06
CA LYS A 99 11.56 35.90 2.82
C LYS A 99 11.14 36.46 4.19
N TYR A 100 12.05 37.12 4.90
CA TYR A 100 11.73 37.77 6.18
C TYR A 100 10.81 38.97 6.02
N LEU A 101 10.97 39.78 4.98
CA LEU A 101 10.08 40.91 4.69
C LEU A 101 8.64 40.45 4.39
N LYS A 102 8.48 39.38 3.60
CA LYS A 102 7.18 38.77 3.32
C LYS A 102 6.53 38.21 4.60
N HIS A 103 7.32 37.57 5.45
CA HIS A 103 6.86 37.08 6.75
C HIS A 103 6.38 38.22 7.66
N LEU A 104 7.13 39.33 7.74
CA LEU A 104 6.75 40.51 8.51
C LEU A 104 5.42 41.10 8.02
N ARG A 105 5.28 41.31 6.70
CA ARG A 105 4.05 41.86 6.10
C ARG A 105 2.83 40.97 6.38
N ASN A 106 2.98 39.66 6.26
CA ASN A 106 1.91 38.70 6.55
C ASN A 106 1.50 38.72 8.03
N GLN A 107 2.46 38.83 8.96
CA GLN A 107 2.15 38.92 10.38
C GLN A 107 1.48 40.25 10.77
N GLN A 108 1.87 41.36 10.16
CA GLN A 108 1.22 42.65 10.40
C GLN A 108 -0.26 42.62 10.03
N LEU A 109 -0.62 41.90 8.97
CA LEU A 109 -2.00 41.68 8.50
C LEU A 109 -2.78 40.64 9.33
N SER A 110 -2.12 39.82 10.15
CA SER A 110 -2.76 38.75 10.94
C SER A 110 -3.48 39.30 12.19
N PRO A 111 -4.54 38.63 12.69
CA PRO A 111 -5.25 39.00 13.93
C PRO A 111 -4.50 38.59 15.22
N GLU A 112 -3.24 38.16 15.14
CA GLU A 112 -2.46 37.64 16.28
C GLU A 112 -2.13 38.68 17.35
N ALA A 113 -1.82 38.19 18.56
CA ALA A 113 -1.50 38.99 19.75
C ALA A 113 -0.34 39.98 19.51
N SER A 114 -0.47 41.18 20.10
CA SER A 114 0.48 42.31 19.94
C SER A 114 1.92 41.96 20.34
N THR A 115 2.12 41.02 21.27
CA THR A 115 3.44 40.55 21.71
C THR A 115 4.22 39.80 20.63
N SER A 116 3.55 38.96 19.84
CA SER A 116 4.15 38.24 18.71
C SER A 116 4.58 39.20 17.59
N LYS A 117 3.75 40.22 17.31
CA LYS A 117 4.06 41.27 16.33
C LYS A 117 5.29 42.09 16.72
N ILE A 118 5.45 42.40 18.01
CA ILE A 118 6.62 43.12 18.55
C ILE A 118 7.89 42.28 18.41
N LYS A 119 7.82 40.96 18.64
CA LYS A 119 8.98 40.06 18.54
C LYS A 119 9.52 39.99 17.11
N VAL A 120 8.65 39.79 16.13
CA VAL A 120 9.07 39.66 14.72
C VAL A 120 9.55 40.99 14.15
N SER A 121 8.97 42.12 14.58
CA SER A 121 9.50 43.44 14.24
C SER A 121 10.94 43.61 14.74
N LYS A 122 11.25 43.21 15.99
CA LYS A 122 12.60 43.30 16.54
C LYS A 122 13.62 42.39 15.84
N GLU A 123 13.20 41.18 15.44
CA GLU A 123 14.04 40.26 14.68
C GLU A 123 14.34 40.79 13.27
N PHE A 124 13.34 41.40 12.62
CA PHE A 124 13.52 42.05 11.32
C PHE A 124 14.46 43.28 11.41
N ASP A 125 14.38 44.07 12.48
CA ASP A 125 15.28 45.20 12.72
C ASP A 125 16.75 44.78 12.80
N HIS A 126 17.02 43.61 13.39
CA HIS A 126 18.36 43.06 13.45
C HIS A 126 18.91 42.67 12.06
N ILE A 127 18.05 42.13 11.21
CA ILE A 127 18.39 41.75 9.82
C ILE A 127 18.64 43.01 8.97
N LEU A 128 17.81 44.05 9.12
CA LEU A 128 17.99 45.33 8.45
C LEU A 128 19.36 45.94 8.77
N LYS A 129 19.74 45.99 10.06
CA LYS A 129 21.06 46.46 10.49
C LYS A 129 22.20 45.63 9.89
N LYS A 130 22.06 44.30 9.91
CA LYS A 130 23.07 43.38 9.36
C LYS A 130 23.33 43.61 7.87
N HIS A 131 22.31 44.00 7.11
CA HIS A 131 22.40 44.23 5.67
C HIS A 131 22.50 45.72 5.27
N GLY A 132 22.81 46.61 6.23
CA GLY A 132 23.05 48.03 5.99
C GLY A 132 21.81 48.80 5.53
N PHE A 133 20.63 48.41 5.99
CA PHE A 133 19.40 49.20 5.87
C PHE A 133 19.21 49.97 7.19
N ASP A 134 19.39 51.29 7.19
CA ASP A 134 19.31 52.10 8.41
C ASP A 134 17.92 52.08 9.06
N GLN A 135 17.87 52.15 10.40
CA GLN A 135 16.64 52.06 11.20
C GLN A 135 15.61 53.17 10.91
N GLY A 136 16.01 54.30 10.31
CA GLY A 136 15.08 55.34 9.87
C GLY A 136 14.21 54.95 8.67
N ARG A 137 14.44 53.78 8.07
CA ARG A 137 13.88 53.36 6.78
C ARG A 137 12.94 52.15 6.83
N ILE A 138 12.51 51.69 8.01
CA ILE A 138 11.49 50.61 8.12
C ILE A 138 10.17 51.05 7.47
N ASN A 139 9.80 52.33 7.61
CA ASN A 139 8.67 52.94 6.89
C ASN A 139 8.98 53.33 5.44
N SER A 140 10.22 53.13 4.97
CA SER A 140 10.63 53.54 3.63
C SER A 140 10.63 52.42 2.61
N ILE A 141 10.45 51.15 3.02
CA ILE A 141 10.26 50.04 2.07
C ILE A 141 8.78 49.99 1.74
N PRO A 142 8.37 50.38 0.53
CA PRO A 142 6.97 50.41 0.15
C PRO A 142 6.31 49.06 0.30
N HIS A 143 5.11 49.01 0.88
CA HIS A 143 4.38 47.75 1.05
C HIS A 143 4.09 47.07 -0.30
N SER A 144 3.96 47.86 -1.37
CA SER A 144 3.75 47.39 -2.73
C SER A 144 5.02 47.04 -3.49
N TRP A 145 6.20 47.37 -2.98
CA TRP A 145 7.46 46.95 -3.60
C TRP A 145 7.63 45.43 -3.52
N SER A 146 8.01 44.82 -4.64
CA SER A 146 8.22 43.38 -4.73
C SER A 146 9.35 42.97 -5.67
N ILE A 147 9.83 41.74 -5.48
CA ILE A 147 10.77 41.10 -6.39
C ILE A 147 10.17 39.82 -6.98
N ASN A 148 10.48 39.53 -8.24
CA ASN A 148 10.11 38.29 -8.91
C ASN A 148 11.32 37.69 -9.63
N ILE A 149 11.48 36.37 -9.54
CA ILE A 149 12.61 35.67 -10.14
C ILE A 149 12.09 34.86 -11.32
N ILE A 150 12.53 35.24 -12.52
CA ILE A 150 12.14 34.61 -13.78
C ILE A 150 13.42 34.15 -14.44
N GLN A 151 13.75 32.86 -14.33
CA GLN A 151 14.94 32.30 -14.98
C GLN A 151 14.93 32.60 -16.49
N GLU A 152 16.10 32.74 -17.12
CA GLU A 152 16.18 32.93 -18.57
C GLU A 152 15.93 31.62 -19.32
N ASP A 153 16.42 30.51 -18.75
CA ASP A 153 16.26 29.17 -19.33
C ASP A 153 14.78 28.81 -19.51
N GLY A 154 14.39 28.48 -20.74
CA GLY A 154 13.03 28.05 -21.04
C GLY A 154 11.96 29.16 -20.95
N LEU A 155 12.35 30.43 -21.00
CA LEU A 155 11.41 31.54 -20.79
C LEU A 155 10.41 31.70 -21.95
N GLU A 156 10.86 31.60 -23.19
CA GLU A 156 10.00 31.62 -24.38
C GLU A 156 8.96 30.49 -24.33
N GLN A 157 9.41 29.28 -23.97
CA GLN A 157 8.55 28.11 -23.81
C GLN A 157 7.49 28.34 -22.72
N ARG A 158 7.82 29.09 -21.65
CA ARG A 158 6.85 29.47 -20.60
C ARG A 158 5.84 30.52 -21.07
N VAL A 159 6.24 31.48 -21.90
CA VAL A 159 5.31 32.42 -22.54
C VAL A 159 4.34 31.68 -23.45
N ALA A 160 4.89 30.77 -24.26
CA ALA A 160 4.14 29.92 -25.17
C ALA A 160 3.13 29.03 -24.42
N ALA A 161 3.57 28.41 -23.31
CA ALA A 161 2.72 27.66 -22.40
C ALA A 161 1.54 28.49 -21.88
N GLN A 162 1.82 29.71 -21.44
CA GLN A 162 0.83 30.58 -20.85
C GLN A 162 -0.22 31.04 -21.89
N LEU A 163 0.17 31.25 -23.16
CA LEU A 163 -0.78 31.49 -24.24
C LEU A 163 -1.80 30.35 -24.34
N VAL A 164 -1.34 29.10 -24.30
CA VAL A 164 -2.21 27.91 -24.38
C VAL A 164 -3.15 27.82 -23.20
N VAL A 165 -2.65 28.09 -21.99
CA VAL A 165 -3.48 28.15 -20.77
C VAL A 165 -4.61 29.18 -20.94
N GLN A 166 -4.30 30.36 -21.48
CA GLN A 166 -5.31 31.41 -21.70
C GLN A 166 -6.28 31.06 -22.84
N GLY A 167 -5.81 30.43 -23.92
CA GLY A 167 -6.68 29.90 -24.98
C GLY A 167 -7.68 28.87 -24.47
N ALA A 168 -7.20 27.91 -23.66
CA ALA A 168 -8.02 26.87 -23.07
C ALA A 168 -9.07 27.44 -22.10
N ALA A 169 -8.69 28.41 -21.25
CA ALA A 169 -9.62 29.12 -20.37
C ALA A 169 -10.79 29.78 -21.12
N HIS A 170 -10.55 30.18 -22.38
CA HIS A 170 -11.54 30.79 -23.26
C HIS A 170 -12.18 29.82 -24.26
N LYS A 171 -12.00 28.51 -24.07
CA LYS A 171 -12.54 27.44 -24.92
C LYS A 171 -12.05 27.47 -26.38
N LEU A 172 -10.82 27.93 -26.59
CA LEU A 172 -10.17 28.05 -27.89
C LEU A 172 -8.95 27.12 -27.98
N CYS A 173 -8.85 26.37 -29.08
CA CYS A 173 -7.59 25.76 -29.49
C CYS A 173 -6.81 26.80 -30.28
N ILE A 174 -5.73 27.31 -29.72
CA ILE A 174 -4.95 28.38 -30.34
C ILE A 174 -3.85 27.81 -31.25
N ASP A 175 -3.26 28.62 -32.12
CA ASP A 175 -2.04 28.30 -32.86
C ASP A 175 -0.90 29.09 -32.21
N THR A 176 -0.10 28.46 -31.34
CA THR A 176 0.83 29.23 -30.50
C THR A 176 1.94 29.87 -31.31
N ASP A 177 2.43 29.25 -32.38
CA ASP A 177 3.53 29.84 -33.16
C ASP A 177 3.06 31.15 -33.81
N ASN A 178 1.85 31.18 -34.37
CA ASN A 178 1.27 32.39 -34.94
C ASN A 178 0.85 33.41 -33.87
N CYS A 179 0.28 32.96 -32.76
CA CYS A 179 -0.02 33.81 -31.60
C CYS A 179 1.24 34.48 -31.04
N LEU A 180 2.31 33.71 -30.83
CA LEU A 180 3.55 34.16 -30.24
C LEU A 180 4.25 35.15 -31.18
N ASN A 181 4.32 34.85 -32.48
CA ASN A 181 4.86 35.78 -33.49
C ASN A 181 4.09 37.10 -33.56
N GLU A 182 2.76 37.07 -33.50
CA GLU A 182 1.97 38.31 -33.49
C GLU A 182 2.07 39.04 -32.14
N LEU A 183 2.22 38.32 -31.02
CA LEU A 183 2.52 38.91 -29.71
C LEU A 183 3.88 39.64 -29.70
N TYR A 184 4.93 39.06 -30.32
CA TYR A 184 6.21 39.76 -30.54
C TYR A 184 6.03 41.03 -31.36
N ARG A 185 5.21 40.99 -32.41
CA ARG A 185 4.94 42.20 -33.21
C ARG A 185 4.19 43.26 -32.41
N MET A 186 3.25 42.86 -31.55
CA MET A 186 2.52 43.77 -30.67
C MET A 186 3.46 44.43 -29.65
N VAL A 187 4.36 43.67 -29.03
CA VAL A 187 5.38 44.17 -28.10
C VAL A 187 6.38 45.07 -28.82
N ALA A 188 6.87 44.68 -29.99
CA ALA A 188 7.80 45.50 -30.78
C ALA A 188 7.15 46.81 -31.25
N ALA A 189 5.89 46.78 -31.69
CA ALA A 189 5.12 47.97 -32.05
C ALA A 189 4.89 48.87 -30.82
N ALA A 190 4.50 48.28 -29.69
CA ALA A 190 4.31 49.02 -28.44
C ALA A 190 5.61 49.66 -27.95
N ARG A 191 6.76 48.98 -28.11
CA ARG A 191 8.07 49.52 -27.75
C ARG A 191 8.52 50.64 -28.71
N LYS A 192 8.21 50.53 -30.01
CA LYS A 192 8.51 51.56 -31.01
C LYS A 192 7.65 52.82 -30.81
N ASP A 193 6.36 52.63 -30.58
CA ASP A 193 5.37 53.70 -30.51
C ASP A 193 5.14 54.20 -29.07
N ARG A 194 5.80 53.58 -28.08
CA ARG A 194 5.65 53.83 -26.63
C ARG A 194 4.18 53.77 -26.20
N SER A 195 3.55 52.64 -26.50
CA SER A 195 2.11 52.45 -26.34
C SER A 195 1.77 51.27 -25.42
N TYR A 196 0.47 51.05 -25.23
CA TYR A 196 -0.07 50.04 -24.33
C TYR A 196 -0.61 48.84 -25.10
N ILE A 197 -0.36 47.64 -24.58
CA ILE A 197 -1.04 46.43 -25.03
C ILE A 197 -2.20 46.18 -24.07
N LEU A 198 -3.41 46.43 -24.55
CA LEU A 198 -4.64 46.26 -23.79
C LEU A 198 -4.97 44.76 -23.65
N GLY A 199 -5.50 44.36 -22.49
CA GLY A 199 -5.86 42.97 -22.22
C GLY A 199 -6.82 42.39 -23.27
N HIS A 200 -7.82 43.17 -23.72
CA HIS A 200 -8.74 42.72 -24.76
C HIS A 200 -8.06 42.41 -26.10
N SER A 201 -6.90 43.03 -26.39
CA SER A 201 -6.17 42.81 -27.64
C SER A 201 -5.48 41.45 -27.62
N VAL A 202 -5.16 40.94 -26.43
CA VAL A 202 -4.71 39.55 -26.23
C VAL A 202 -5.86 38.58 -26.45
N LEU A 203 -7.09 38.90 -26.02
CA LEU A 203 -8.26 38.07 -26.31
C LEU A 203 -8.56 38.02 -27.82
N ASP A 204 -8.45 39.15 -28.50
CA ASP A 204 -8.63 39.24 -29.95
C ASP A 204 -7.55 38.45 -30.70
N LEU A 205 -6.30 38.52 -30.24
CA LEU A 205 -5.21 37.68 -30.72
C LEU A 205 -5.54 36.19 -30.57
N LEU A 206 -5.98 35.75 -29.38
CA LEU A 206 -6.34 34.35 -29.10
C LEU A 206 -7.53 33.88 -29.94
N LYS A 207 -8.52 34.75 -30.19
CA LYS A 207 -9.67 34.43 -31.07
C LYS A 207 -9.29 34.40 -32.54
N LYS A 208 -8.43 35.32 -32.98
CA LYS A 208 -7.97 35.43 -34.38
C LYS A 208 -7.21 34.18 -34.80
N HIS A 209 -6.34 33.68 -33.92
CA HIS A 209 -5.52 32.49 -34.15
C HIS A 209 -6.05 31.24 -33.42
N GLY A 210 -7.30 31.29 -32.93
CA GLY A 210 -7.92 30.20 -32.18
C GLY A 210 -9.19 29.68 -32.80
N ARG A 211 -9.42 28.37 -32.68
CA ARG A 211 -10.62 27.68 -33.17
C ARG A 211 -11.46 27.17 -32.00
N SER A 212 -12.78 27.26 -32.12
CA SER A 212 -13.71 26.77 -31.09
C SER A 212 -13.69 25.24 -30.99
N PHE A 213 -13.65 24.72 -29.77
CA PHE A 213 -13.61 23.26 -29.51
C PHE A 213 -14.79 22.50 -30.12
N ALA A 214 -15.95 23.12 -30.30
CA ALA A 214 -17.14 22.48 -30.88
C ALA A 214 -17.06 22.25 -32.41
N SER A 215 -16.12 22.91 -33.10
CA SER A 215 -15.96 22.82 -34.56
C SER A 215 -14.98 21.73 -35.02
N VAL A 216 -14.42 20.97 -34.07
CA VAL A 216 -13.43 19.94 -34.31
C VAL A 216 -14.11 18.57 -34.33
N THR A 217 -14.34 17.99 -35.52
CA THR A 217 -14.85 16.62 -35.68
C THR A 217 -13.73 15.68 -36.14
N GLY A 218 -13.40 14.69 -35.30
CA GLY A 218 -12.34 13.70 -35.54
C GLY A 218 -11.28 13.68 -34.42
N HIS A 219 -10.50 12.59 -34.34
CA HIS A 219 -9.39 12.36 -33.39
C HIS A 219 -8.19 13.31 -33.61
N SER A 220 -8.43 14.61 -33.79
CA SER A 220 -7.37 15.59 -33.97
C SER A 220 -7.91 16.99 -33.70
N CYS A 221 -7.44 17.62 -32.62
CA CYS A 221 -6.94 19.02 -32.63
C CYS A 221 -6.60 19.56 -31.23
N GLN A 222 -6.93 18.90 -30.11
CA GLN A 222 -6.39 19.31 -28.79
C GLN A 222 -5.12 18.53 -28.39
N LEU A 223 -5.05 17.25 -28.75
CA LEU A 223 -3.90 16.39 -28.47
C LEU A 223 -2.68 16.69 -29.36
N ASP A 224 -2.92 17.16 -30.59
CA ASP A 224 -1.89 17.43 -31.61
C ASP A 224 -1.23 18.81 -31.48
N PHE A 225 -1.76 19.67 -30.62
CA PHE A 225 -1.31 21.06 -30.46
C PHE A 225 -0.44 21.26 -29.21
N LEU A 226 -0.78 20.57 -28.11
CA LEU A 226 0.13 20.37 -26.96
C LEU A 226 1.44 19.69 -27.39
N TRP A 227 1.38 18.93 -28.49
CA TRP A 227 2.47 18.24 -29.16
C TRP A 227 3.58 19.15 -29.74
N ARG A 228 3.26 20.40 -30.12
CA ARG A 228 4.19 21.30 -30.84
C ARG A 228 4.81 22.41 -29.99
N MET A 229 4.39 22.54 -28.72
CA MET A 229 4.77 23.63 -27.82
C MET A 229 6.15 23.52 -27.16
N ASN A 230 6.88 22.43 -27.36
CA ASN A 230 8.23 22.21 -26.80
C ASN A 230 8.34 22.46 -25.27
N ILE A 231 7.22 22.33 -24.54
CA ILE A 231 7.25 21.79 -23.19
C ILE A 231 7.23 20.29 -23.42
N ASP A 232 8.35 19.63 -23.12
CA ASP A 232 8.52 18.22 -23.44
C ASP A 232 7.68 17.35 -22.50
N GLN A 233 6.38 17.34 -22.78
CA GLN A 233 5.42 16.39 -22.29
C GLN A 233 5.25 15.24 -23.29
N HIS A 234 5.94 15.20 -24.44
CA HIS A 234 5.81 14.08 -25.37
C HIS A 234 6.92 13.01 -25.22
N GLN A 235 8.08 13.34 -24.63
CA GLN A 235 8.93 12.32 -23.98
C GLN A 235 8.35 11.90 -22.62
N LEU A 236 7.73 12.83 -21.88
CA LEU A 236 7.21 12.55 -20.54
C LEU A 236 5.85 11.84 -20.56
N LEU A 237 4.79 12.29 -21.24
CA LEU A 237 3.44 11.70 -21.19
C LEU A 237 3.21 10.48 -22.08
N GLN A 238 3.93 10.30 -23.21
CA GLN A 238 4.00 8.95 -23.79
C GLN A 238 4.59 8.01 -22.75
N SER A 239 5.68 8.40 -22.07
CA SER A 239 6.24 7.55 -21.02
C SER A 239 5.39 7.50 -19.75
N VAL A 240 4.65 8.54 -19.33
CA VAL A 240 3.99 8.62 -18.00
C VAL A 240 2.66 7.92 -18.05
N ASP A 241 1.83 8.14 -19.08
CA ASP A 241 0.59 7.38 -19.23
C ASP A 241 0.90 5.93 -19.60
N GLU A 242 1.94 5.65 -20.41
CA GLU A 242 2.44 4.29 -20.61
C GLU A 242 3.02 3.72 -19.33
N LYS A 243 3.81 4.47 -18.55
CA LYS A 243 4.39 4.03 -17.26
C LYS A 243 3.29 3.80 -16.24
N LEU A 244 2.28 4.66 -16.15
CA LEU A 244 1.12 4.47 -15.29
C LEU A 244 0.30 3.27 -15.78
N SER A 245 0.17 3.05 -17.09
CA SER A 245 -0.47 1.86 -17.66
C SER A 245 0.36 0.59 -17.41
N ILE A 246 1.69 0.67 -17.48
CA ILE A 246 2.64 -0.42 -17.19
C ILE A 246 2.64 -0.69 -15.69
N ALA A 247 2.60 0.34 -14.84
CA ALA A 247 2.48 0.22 -13.40
C ALA A 247 1.13 -0.40 -13.05
N GLN A 248 0.02 0.07 -13.62
CA GLN A 248 -1.31 -0.53 -13.44
C GLN A 248 -1.36 -1.98 -13.94
N ARG A 249 -0.70 -2.31 -15.05
CA ARG A 249 -0.58 -3.68 -15.55
C ARG A 249 0.30 -4.51 -14.62
N ALA A 250 1.41 -3.98 -14.14
CA ALA A 250 2.28 -4.61 -13.17
C ALA A 250 1.54 -4.86 -11.85
N LEU A 251 0.67 -3.95 -11.40
CA LEU A 251 -0.19 -4.13 -10.24
C LEU A 251 -1.21 -5.26 -10.45
N LYS A 252 -1.80 -5.35 -11.65
CA LYS A 252 -2.69 -6.47 -12.01
C LYS A 252 -1.95 -7.81 -12.06
N ASP A 253 -0.68 -7.77 -12.43
CA ASP A 253 0.20 -8.94 -12.47
C ASP A 253 0.92 -9.18 -11.12
N GLU A 254 0.54 -8.49 -10.04
CA GLU A 254 1.14 -8.58 -8.69
C GLU A 254 2.66 -8.28 -8.63
N ARG A 255 3.18 -7.58 -9.64
CA ARG A 255 4.59 -7.13 -9.72
C ARG A 255 4.76 -5.76 -9.07
N TYR A 256 4.71 -5.73 -7.74
CA TYR A 256 4.73 -4.49 -6.95
C TYR A 256 6.05 -3.70 -7.06
N ASP A 257 7.21 -4.37 -7.11
CA ASP A 257 8.51 -3.71 -7.26
C ASP A 257 8.59 -2.88 -8.56
N ALA A 258 8.17 -3.46 -9.68
CA ALA A 258 8.20 -2.80 -10.98
C ALA A 258 7.22 -1.61 -11.04
N ALA A 259 6.05 -1.74 -10.42
CA ALA A 259 5.10 -0.64 -10.28
C ALA A 259 5.67 0.47 -9.39
N LEU A 260 6.32 0.11 -8.27
CA LEU A 260 6.92 1.04 -7.33
C LEU A 260 8.05 1.85 -7.98
N ASP A 261 8.98 1.21 -8.70
CA ASP A 261 10.06 1.92 -9.40
C ASP A 261 9.51 2.99 -10.34
N ILE A 262 8.45 2.64 -11.06
CA ILE A 262 7.74 3.58 -11.92
C ILE A 262 7.16 4.73 -11.10
N TYR A 263 6.39 4.46 -10.06
CA TYR A 263 5.79 5.53 -9.24
C TYR A 263 6.85 6.39 -8.55
N LEU A 264 8.00 5.84 -8.14
CA LEU A 264 9.12 6.58 -7.57
C LEU A 264 9.78 7.50 -8.60
N THR A 265 9.99 7.01 -9.82
CA THR A 265 10.51 7.86 -10.91
C THR A 265 9.55 9.00 -11.22
N LEU A 266 8.24 8.72 -11.21
CA LEU A 266 7.20 9.74 -11.41
C LEU A 266 7.13 10.71 -10.25
N ALA A 267 7.18 10.25 -8.99
CA ALA A 267 7.12 11.10 -7.81
C ALA A 267 8.36 12.00 -7.63
N ASN A 268 9.52 11.59 -8.14
CA ASN A 268 10.71 12.44 -8.17
C ASN A 268 10.67 13.48 -9.29
N ALA A 269 10.01 13.16 -10.41
CA ALA A 269 9.83 14.09 -11.52
C ALA A 269 8.69 15.09 -11.28
N PHE A 270 7.65 14.66 -10.57
CA PHE A 270 6.45 15.43 -10.26
C PHE A 270 6.24 15.44 -8.76
N GLU A 271 6.34 16.62 -8.13
CA GLU A 271 5.95 16.82 -6.72
C GLU A 271 4.42 16.76 -6.56
N SER A 272 3.85 15.58 -6.84
CA SER A 272 2.42 15.30 -6.77
C SER A 272 2.12 14.48 -5.51
N GLU A 273 1.17 14.97 -4.73
CA GLU A 273 0.59 14.27 -3.58
C GLU A 273 0.14 12.85 -3.95
N GLN A 274 -0.62 12.67 -5.04
CA GLN A 274 -1.20 11.39 -5.42
C GLN A 274 -0.12 10.35 -5.75
N LEU A 275 0.97 10.75 -6.42
CA LEU A 275 2.07 9.84 -6.75
C LEU A 275 2.81 9.40 -5.49
N LEU A 276 2.99 10.31 -4.52
CA LEU A 276 3.61 10.00 -3.23
C LEU A 276 2.72 9.07 -2.39
N VAL A 277 1.40 9.28 -2.40
CA VAL A 277 0.41 8.39 -1.77
C VAL A 277 0.46 7.00 -2.40
N ASN A 278 0.51 6.90 -3.73
CA ASN A 278 0.63 5.62 -4.43
C ASN A 278 1.95 4.91 -4.10
N CYS A 279 3.07 5.64 -4.00
CA CYS A 279 4.35 5.07 -3.55
C CYS A 279 4.23 4.52 -2.12
N ALA A 280 3.64 5.29 -1.20
CA ALA A 280 3.47 4.88 0.18
C ALA A 280 2.59 3.63 0.30
N ALA A 281 1.49 3.56 -0.45
CA ALA A 281 0.62 2.39 -0.49
C ALA A 281 1.35 1.13 -0.99
N LEU A 282 2.17 1.24 -2.04
CA LEU A 282 2.94 0.11 -2.55
C LEU A 282 4.04 -0.34 -1.59
N LEU A 283 4.75 0.61 -0.99
CA LEU A 283 5.76 0.31 0.02
C LEU A 283 5.14 -0.37 1.24
N GLN A 284 3.90 -0.01 1.62
CA GLN A 284 3.15 -0.70 2.66
C GLN A 284 2.85 -2.15 2.27
N VAL A 285 2.31 -2.39 1.07
CA VAL A 285 2.02 -3.75 0.58
C VAL A 285 3.28 -4.62 0.56
N MET A 286 4.44 -4.02 0.28
CA MET A 286 5.74 -4.70 0.27
C MET A 286 6.36 -4.86 1.66
N GLY A 287 5.72 -4.40 2.74
CA GLY A 287 6.23 -4.48 4.12
C GLY A 287 7.38 -3.51 4.44
N LYS A 288 7.64 -2.52 3.58
CA LYS A 288 8.69 -1.50 3.78
C LYS A 288 8.15 -0.31 4.58
N HIS A 289 7.76 -0.56 5.83
CA HIS A 289 7.04 0.38 6.69
C HIS A 289 7.74 1.75 6.85
N ASN A 290 9.05 1.77 7.08
CA ASN A 290 9.81 3.03 7.28
C ASN A 290 9.85 3.90 6.02
N GLU A 291 10.00 3.29 4.85
CA GLU A 291 9.98 4.02 3.58
C GLU A 291 8.56 4.53 3.30
N ALA A 292 7.54 3.70 3.52
CA ALA A 292 6.14 4.09 3.35
C ALA A 292 5.79 5.33 4.22
N LEU A 293 6.23 5.36 5.49
CA LEU A 293 6.06 6.52 6.37
C LEU A 293 6.72 7.79 5.83
N LEU A 294 7.94 7.68 5.28
CA LEU A 294 8.63 8.82 4.67
C LEU A 294 7.83 9.41 3.51
N TYR A 295 7.24 8.57 2.65
CA TYR A 295 6.42 9.03 1.52
C TYR A 295 5.07 9.61 1.97
N CYS A 296 4.45 9.06 3.01
CA CYS A 296 3.29 9.68 3.67
C CYS A 296 3.65 11.09 4.20
N GLU A 297 4.80 11.26 4.86
CA GLU A 297 5.22 12.57 5.36
C GLU A 297 5.49 13.57 4.25
N LYS A 298 6.05 13.13 3.12
CA LYS A 298 6.22 13.97 1.94
C LYS A 298 4.86 14.40 1.38
N ALA A 299 3.90 13.48 1.25
CA ALA A 299 2.55 13.80 0.80
C ALA A 299 1.85 14.80 1.75
N LEU A 300 1.98 14.61 3.07
CA LEU A 300 1.41 15.49 4.08
C LEU A 300 2.10 16.87 4.16
N LYS A 301 3.36 16.99 3.73
CA LYS A 301 4.02 18.30 3.59
C LYS A 301 3.42 19.12 2.45
N ILE A 302 3.00 18.48 1.36
CA ILE A 302 2.33 19.14 0.24
C ILE A 302 0.90 19.47 0.65
N THR A 303 0.16 18.47 1.13
CA THR A 303 -1.24 18.59 1.52
C THR A 303 -1.43 18.05 2.94
N PRO A 304 -1.38 18.92 3.98
CA PRO A 304 -1.48 18.50 5.39
C PRO A 304 -2.77 17.78 5.77
N ARG A 305 -3.82 17.91 4.96
CA ARG A 305 -5.14 17.29 5.16
C ARG A 305 -5.45 16.20 4.13
N CYS A 306 -4.44 15.60 3.53
CA CYS A 306 -4.61 14.48 2.61
C CYS A 306 -5.19 13.27 3.35
N GLY A 307 -6.46 12.93 3.09
CA GLY A 307 -7.14 11.80 3.72
C GLY A 307 -6.44 10.47 3.42
N ASP A 308 -5.99 10.25 2.18
CA ASP A 308 -5.36 9.01 1.76
C ASP A 308 -3.98 8.80 2.42
N ALA A 309 -3.16 9.85 2.50
CA ALA A 309 -1.86 9.79 3.19
C ALA A 309 -2.01 9.58 4.70
N LEU A 310 -3.01 10.21 5.33
CA LEU A 310 -3.34 9.99 6.74
C LEU A 310 -3.83 8.56 6.98
N ALA A 311 -4.64 8.01 6.07
CA ALA A 311 -5.14 6.64 6.18
C ALA A 311 -4.00 5.63 6.11
N ILE A 312 -3.11 5.75 5.12
CA ILE A 312 -1.93 4.88 4.97
C ILE A 312 -1.02 5.02 6.20
N LYS A 313 -0.77 6.25 6.66
CA LYS A 313 0.04 6.48 7.87
C LYS A 313 -0.58 5.82 9.08
N GLY A 314 -1.90 5.92 9.26
CA GLY A 314 -2.63 5.28 10.35
C GLY A 314 -2.51 3.76 10.31
N THR A 315 -2.70 3.14 9.15
CA THR A 315 -2.52 1.68 8.99
C THR A 315 -1.09 1.24 9.29
N LEU A 316 -0.08 2.01 8.86
CA LEU A 316 1.32 1.70 9.16
C LEU A 316 1.62 1.77 10.66
N GLN A 317 1.01 2.71 11.39
CA GLN A 317 1.16 2.78 12.85
C GLN A 317 0.49 1.59 13.55
N ALA A 318 -0.63 1.10 13.02
CA ALA A 318 -1.27 -0.12 13.51
C ALA A 318 -0.34 -1.34 13.31
N ASP A 319 0.28 -1.46 12.14
CA ASP A 319 1.25 -2.52 11.83
C ASP A 319 2.49 -2.45 12.75
N LEU A 320 2.88 -1.25 13.19
CA LEU A 320 3.97 -1.02 14.16
C LEU A 320 3.53 -1.21 15.63
N GLY A 321 2.24 -1.44 15.88
CA GLY A 321 1.67 -1.70 17.21
C GLY A 321 1.16 -0.48 17.97
N ASP A 322 1.24 0.73 17.42
CA ASP A 322 0.66 1.94 18.03
C ASP A 322 -0.80 2.12 17.56
N LEU A 323 -1.69 1.32 18.16
CA LEU A 323 -3.11 1.26 17.80
C LEU A 323 -3.87 2.55 18.14
N ASP A 324 -3.46 3.28 19.17
CA ASP A 324 -4.10 4.54 19.57
C ASP A 324 -3.81 5.63 18.54
N LEU A 325 -2.53 5.81 18.17
CA LEU A 325 -2.15 6.75 17.12
C LEU A 325 -2.75 6.36 15.76
N ALA A 326 -2.80 5.06 15.46
CA ALA A 326 -3.44 4.55 14.25
C ALA A 326 -4.90 4.99 14.17
N LEU A 327 -5.67 4.82 15.25
CA LEU A 327 -7.06 5.21 15.31
C LEU A 327 -7.24 6.73 15.15
N GLU A 328 -6.41 7.54 15.83
CA GLU A 328 -6.44 9.01 15.70
C GLU A 328 -6.23 9.46 14.24
N LEU A 329 -5.21 8.90 13.57
CA LEU A 329 -4.89 9.21 12.18
C LEU A 329 -5.99 8.76 11.22
N LEU A 330 -6.58 7.59 11.44
CA LEU A 330 -7.68 7.07 10.63
C LEU A 330 -8.98 7.88 10.82
N CYS A 331 -9.27 8.34 12.05
CA CYS A 331 -10.38 9.26 12.30
C CYS A 331 -10.15 10.63 11.63
N ALA A 332 -8.92 11.14 11.65
CA ALA A 332 -8.56 12.36 10.91
C ALA A 332 -8.71 12.17 9.40
N ALA A 333 -8.28 11.02 8.87
CA ALA A 333 -8.47 10.65 7.46
C ALA A 333 -9.96 10.64 7.07
N ASN A 334 -10.81 10.01 7.88
CA ASN A 334 -12.26 9.98 7.66
C ASN A 334 -12.90 11.37 7.76
N THR A 335 -12.36 12.27 8.59
CA THR A 335 -12.83 13.66 8.69
C THR A 335 -12.51 14.46 7.42
N HIS A 336 -11.35 14.21 6.81
CA HIS A 336 -10.89 14.93 5.62
C HIS A 336 -11.40 14.35 4.31
N LYS A 337 -11.69 13.04 4.28
CA LYS A 337 -12.28 12.34 3.14
C LYS A 337 -13.45 11.46 3.65
N PRO A 338 -14.59 12.09 3.98
CA PRO A 338 -15.74 11.36 4.50
C PRO A 338 -16.34 10.45 3.42
N ALA A 339 -16.97 9.36 3.84
CA ALA A 339 -17.62 8.38 2.97
C ALA A 339 -16.68 7.66 1.99
N ASP A 340 -15.38 7.59 2.28
CA ASP A 340 -14.49 6.66 1.61
C ASP A 340 -14.61 5.26 2.27
N PRO A 341 -15.01 4.22 1.51
CA PRO A 341 -15.29 2.91 2.09
C PRO A 341 -14.02 2.20 2.60
N PHE A 342 -12.84 2.49 2.02
CA PHE A 342 -11.57 1.91 2.49
C PHE A 342 -11.10 2.56 3.79
N ILE A 343 -11.29 3.88 3.92
CA ILE A 343 -10.98 4.57 5.18
C ILE A 343 -11.90 4.08 6.30
N LEU A 344 -13.20 3.96 6.04
CA LEU A 344 -14.16 3.43 7.02
C LEU A 344 -13.82 1.98 7.41
N TYR A 345 -13.46 1.15 6.45
CA TYR A 345 -12.97 -0.21 6.70
C TYR A 345 -11.74 -0.20 7.61
N ASN A 346 -10.74 0.64 7.34
CA ASN A 346 -9.52 0.72 8.15
C ASN A 346 -9.80 1.21 9.58
N VAL A 347 -10.72 2.18 9.77
CA VAL A 347 -11.18 2.58 11.12
C VAL A 347 -11.83 1.39 11.84
N GLY A 348 -12.64 0.59 11.14
CA GLY A 348 -13.23 -0.64 11.67
C GLY A 348 -12.17 -1.66 12.10
N VAL A 349 -11.13 -1.87 11.28
CA VAL A 349 -9.99 -2.74 11.62
C VAL A 349 -9.26 -2.27 12.87
N ALA A 350 -8.98 -0.97 12.99
CA ALA A 350 -8.33 -0.41 14.17
C ALA A 350 -9.16 -0.62 15.44
N HIS A 351 -10.48 -0.41 15.37
CA HIS A 351 -11.39 -0.72 16.47
C HIS A 351 -11.41 -2.22 16.82
N MET A 352 -11.40 -3.10 15.81
CA MET A 352 -11.36 -4.54 16.00
C MET A 352 -10.08 -4.98 16.73
N GLN A 353 -8.92 -4.43 16.35
CA GLN A 353 -7.63 -4.70 17.00
C GLN A 353 -7.60 -4.18 18.45
N LEU A 354 -8.25 -3.04 18.72
CA LEU A 354 -8.48 -2.50 20.07
C LEU A 354 -9.58 -3.25 20.86
N LYS A 355 -10.14 -4.35 20.32
CA LYS A 355 -11.23 -5.13 20.91
C LYS A 355 -12.54 -4.36 21.14
N ASN A 356 -12.72 -3.22 20.46
CA ASN A 356 -13.95 -2.45 20.46
C ASN A 356 -14.90 -2.99 19.36
N LEU A 357 -15.40 -4.20 19.55
CA LEU A 357 -16.10 -4.96 18.52
C LEU A 357 -17.38 -4.25 18.02
N GLU A 358 -18.14 -3.61 18.89
CA GLU A 358 -19.39 -2.91 18.53
C GLU A 358 -19.13 -1.68 17.65
N LYS A 359 -18.01 -0.98 17.88
CA LYS A 359 -17.61 0.12 16.99
C LYS A 359 -17.07 -0.41 15.67
N ALA A 360 -16.33 -1.51 15.71
CA ALA A 360 -15.84 -2.16 14.50
C ALA A 360 -17.00 -2.57 13.58
N THR A 361 -18.06 -3.18 14.13
CA THR A 361 -19.26 -3.54 13.36
C THR A 361 -19.90 -2.33 12.70
N GLU A 362 -20.09 -1.21 13.43
CA GLU A 362 -20.69 0.01 12.88
C GLU A 362 -19.89 0.56 11.68
N PHE A 363 -18.56 0.58 11.78
CA PHE A 363 -17.72 1.08 10.70
C PHE A 363 -17.65 0.13 9.51
N PHE A 364 -17.64 -1.19 9.73
CA PHE A 364 -17.72 -2.15 8.64
C PHE A 364 -19.06 -2.09 7.91
N GLU A 365 -20.18 -1.95 8.63
CA GLU A 365 -21.51 -1.77 8.03
C GLU A 365 -21.57 -0.50 7.17
N LYS A 366 -21.01 0.63 7.65
CA LYS A 366 -20.90 1.86 6.85
C LYS A 366 -20.04 1.67 5.61
N ALA A 367 -18.91 0.96 5.71
CA ALA A 367 -18.05 0.67 4.57
C ALA A 367 -18.78 -0.18 3.51
N ILE A 368 -19.52 -1.22 3.94
CA ILE A 368 -20.33 -2.09 3.09
C ILE A 368 -21.49 -1.31 2.45
N GLN A 369 -22.13 -0.41 3.20
CA GLN A 369 -23.22 0.42 2.68
C GLN A 369 -22.76 1.29 1.49
N ILE A 370 -21.52 1.79 1.54
CA ILE A 370 -20.94 2.61 0.47
C ILE A 370 -20.39 1.74 -0.66
N ASN A 371 -19.69 0.65 -0.33
CA ASN A 371 -19.17 -0.31 -1.30
C ASN A 371 -19.53 -1.75 -0.89
N PRO A 372 -20.63 -2.30 -1.44
CA PRO A 372 -21.08 -3.66 -1.14
C PRO A 372 -20.13 -4.76 -1.62
N ASN A 373 -19.13 -4.45 -2.44
CA ASN A 373 -18.21 -5.43 -3.02
C ASN A 373 -16.92 -5.62 -2.21
N LEU A 374 -16.83 -5.03 -1.01
CA LEU A 374 -15.68 -5.22 -0.12
C LEU A 374 -15.77 -6.56 0.62
N SER A 375 -15.24 -7.62 0.01
CA SER A 375 -15.19 -8.96 0.58
C SER A 375 -14.54 -8.99 1.97
N ASP A 376 -13.42 -8.27 2.18
CA ASP A 376 -12.75 -8.19 3.48
C ASP A 376 -13.58 -7.48 4.56
N ALA A 377 -14.41 -6.50 4.18
CA ALA A 377 -15.31 -5.82 5.12
C ALA A 377 -16.41 -6.78 5.59
N HIS A 378 -16.99 -7.57 4.68
CA HIS A 378 -17.94 -8.62 5.01
C HIS A 378 -17.31 -9.69 5.93
N LEU A 379 -16.09 -10.13 5.62
CA LEU A 379 -15.37 -11.09 6.47
C LEU A 379 -15.11 -10.53 7.87
N ASN A 380 -14.54 -9.33 8.00
CA ASN A 380 -14.23 -8.77 9.31
C ASN A 380 -15.48 -8.42 10.13
N LEU A 381 -16.57 -7.99 9.47
CA LEU A 381 -17.87 -7.85 10.10
C LEU A 381 -18.35 -9.19 10.67
N SER A 382 -18.24 -10.27 9.90
CA SER A 382 -18.63 -11.60 10.36
C SER A 382 -17.82 -12.08 11.57
N VAL A 383 -16.51 -11.77 11.62
CA VAL A 383 -15.65 -12.09 12.77
C VAL A 383 -16.11 -11.34 14.01
N CYS A 384 -16.41 -10.05 13.87
CA CYS A 384 -16.92 -9.24 14.98
C CYS A 384 -18.27 -9.78 15.47
N LEU A 385 -19.20 -10.08 14.55
CA LEU A 385 -20.51 -10.64 14.89
C LEU A 385 -20.41 -12.01 15.55
N TYR A 386 -19.49 -12.87 15.09
CA TYR A 386 -19.20 -14.15 15.72
C TYR A 386 -18.76 -13.97 17.18
N ASN A 387 -17.80 -13.08 17.42
CA ASN A 387 -17.29 -12.79 18.76
C ASN A 387 -18.33 -12.12 19.67
N LEU A 388 -19.31 -11.42 19.09
CA LEU A 388 -20.48 -10.86 19.79
C LEU A 388 -21.62 -11.88 19.97
N GLY A 389 -21.45 -13.13 19.51
CA GLY A 389 -22.44 -14.22 19.64
C GLY A 389 -23.56 -14.20 18.58
N SER A 390 -23.50 -13.31 17.60
CA SER A 390 -24.46 -13.19 16.50
C SER A 390 -24.13 -14.13 15.33
N PHE A 391 -24.14 -15.44 15.61
CA PHE A 391 -23.64 -16.48 14.69
C PHE A 391 -24.38 -16.58 13.35
N SER A 392 -25.71 -16.35 13.31
CA SER A 392 -26.48 -16.40 12.07
C SER A 392 -26.09 -15.27 11.11
N LEU A 393 -25.98 -14.04 11.62
CA LEU A 393 -25.55 -12.88 10.84
C LEU A 393 -24.09 -13.00 10.41
N ALA A 394 -23.24 -13.58 11.27
CA ALA A 394 -21.87 -13.91 10.90
C ALA A 394 -21.84 -14.86 9.69
N LEU A 395 -22.65 -15.92 9.68
CA LEU A 395 -22.72 -16.84 8.54
C LEU A 395 -23.12 -16.12 7.24
N GLU A 396 -24.16 -15.28 7.29
CA GLU A 396 -24.63 -14.52 6.11
C GLU A 396 -23.50 -13.67 5.52
N HIS A 397 -22.77 -12.93 6.35
CA HIS A 397 -21.66 -12.12 5.87
C HIS A 397 -20.45 -12.92 5.39
N ILE A 398 -20.16 -14.09 5.99
CA ILE A 398 -19.14 -15.02 5.45
C ILE A 398 -19.56 -15.53 4.06
N GLU A 399 -20.84 -15.84 3.88
CA GLU A 399 -21.36 -16.29 2.57
C GLU A 399 -21.28 -15.19 1.52
N HIS A 400 -21.62 -13.94 1.86
CA HIS A 400 -21.39 -12.80 1.00
C HIS A 400 -19.91 -12.60 0.65
N ALA A 401 -19.00 -12.69 1.63
CA ALA A 401 -17.56 -12.59 1.38
C ALA A 401 -17.08 -13.66 0.38
N LEU A 402 -17.59 -14.89 0.49
CA LEU A 402 -17.28 -16.01 -0.42
C LEU A 402 -17.96 -15.91 -1.79
N ILE A 403 -19.09 -15.22 -1.91
CA ILE A 403 -19.69 -14.88 -3.22
C ILE A 403 -18.78 -13.90 -3.96
N LEU A 404 -18.26 -12.89 -3.24
CA LEU A 404 -17.38 -11.87 -3.80
C LEU A 404 -15.97 -12.41 -4.10
N ASN A 405 -15.43 -13.23 -3.19
CA ASN A 405 -14.13 -13.89 -3.34
C ASN A 405 -14.22 -15.38 -2.96
N PRO A 406 -14.54 -16.27 -3.91
CA PRO A 406 -14.67 -17.70 -3.64
C PRO A 406 -13.38 -18.38 -3.14
N GLY A 407 -12.22 -17.78 -3.39
CA GLY A 407 -10.92 -18.32 -3.02
C GLY A 407 -10.40 -17.86 -1.66
N GLN A 408 -11.10 -16.96 -0.96
CA GLN A 408 -10.60 -16.32 0.25
C GLN A 408 -10.39 -17.34 1.40
N PRO A 409 -9.14 -17.68 1.76
CA PRO A 409 -8.86 -18.76 2.71
C PRO A 409 -9.44 -18.49 4.11
N GLN A 410 -9.39 -17.24 4.55
CA GLN A 410 -9.90 -16.80 5.85
C GLN A 410 -11.42 -17.04 5.93
N ALA A 411 -12.19 -16.61 4.93
CA ALA A 411 -13.64 -16.83 4.90
C ALA A 411 -14.00 -18.32 4.83
N LEU A 412 -13.25 -19.14 4.07
CA LEU A 412 -13.43 -20.58 4.04
C LEU A 412 -13.20 -21.22 5.42
N SER A 413 -12.11 -20.86 6.10
CA SER A 413 -11.81 -21.38 7.44
C SER A 413 -12.85 -20.96 8.47
N HIS A 414 -13.33 -19.71 8.43
CA HIS A 414 -14.33 -19.20 9.37
C HIS A 414 -15.71 -19.83 9.13
N LYS A 415 -16.09 -20.06 7.86
CA LYS A 415 -17.29 -20.85 7.53
C LYS A 415 -17.16 -22.27 8.05
N GLY A 416 -15.98 -22.88 7.90
CA GLY A 416 -15.67 -24.21 8.40
C GLY A 416 -15.82 -24.30 9.91
N GLU A 417 -15.25 -23.36 10.66
CA GLU A 417 -15.40 -23.27 12.12
C GLU A 417 -16.86 -23.09 12.53
N LEU A 418 -17.62 -22.24 11.84
CA LEU A 418 -19.03 -22.04 12.16
C LEU A 418 -19.88 -23.29 11.87
N LYS A 419 -19.58 -24.02 10.78
CA LYS A 419 -20.21 -25.31 10.48
C LYS A 419 -19.85 -26.39 11.50
N ARG A 420 -18.57 -26.44 11.91
CA ARG A 420 -18.09 -27.32 12.98
C ARG A 420 -18.81 -27.03 14.29
N PHE A 421 -18.92 -25.75 14.63
CA PHE A 421 -19.63 -25.28 15.83
C PHE A 421 -21.11 -25.72 15.83
N TYR A 422 -21.76 -25.74 14.67
CA TYR A 422 -23.14 -26.26 14.55
C TYR A 422 -23.24 -27.80 14.42
N GLY A 423 -22.13 -28.53 14.57
CA GLY A 423 -22.09 -30.00 14.47
C GLY A 423 -22.08 -30.55 13.03
N ASP A 424 -22.05 -29.69 12.00
CA ASP A 424 -21.95 -30.12 10.60
C ASP A 424 -20.49 -30.38 10.19
N TYR A 425 -19.91 -31.42 10.79
CA TYR A 425 -18.49 -31.76 10.65
C TYR A 425 -18.11 -32.13 9.21
N ASP A 426 -19.01 -32.74 8.44
CA ASP A 426 -18.76 -33.12 7.04
C ASP A 426 -18.66 -31.89 6.12
N ALA A 427 -19.54 -30.89 6.30
CA ALA A 427 -19.42 -29.64 5.57
C ALA A 427 -18.17 -28.85 6.01
N ALA A 428 -17.87 -28.85 7.31
CA ALA A 428 -16.69 -28.19 7.85
C ALA A 428 -15.39 -28.76 7.27
N LEU A 429 -15.23 -30.08 7.25
CA LEU A 429 -14.06 -30.75 6.66
C LEU A 429 -13.83 -30.36 5.20
N LYS A 430 -14.88 -30.34 4.37
CA LYS A 430 -14.79 -29.91 2.96
C LYS A 430 -14.35 -28.45 2.82
N LEU A 431 -14.82 -27.57 3.71
CA LEU A 431 -14.43 -26.16 3.72
C LEU A 431 -12.96 -25.99 4.13
N PHE A 432 -12.51 -26.72 5.15
CA PHE A 432 -11.11 -26.71 5.55
C PHE A 432 -10.19 -27.30 4.48
N GLU A 433 -10.57 -28.40 3.83
CA GLU A 433 -9.83 -28.96 2.69
C GLU A 433 -9.69 -27.93 1.56
N ARG A 434 -10.75 -27.20 1.25
CA ARG A 434 -10.70 -26.12 0.25
C ARG A 434 -9.81 -24.98 0.71
N CYS A 435 -9.85 -24.58 1.98
CA CYS A 435 -8.96 -23.57 2.55
C CYS A 435 -7.49 -23.98 2.41
N LEU A 436 -7.15 -25.22 2.78
CA LEU A 436 -5.79 -25.76 2.73
C LEU A 436 -5.26 -25.94 1.30
N LYS A 437 -6.14 -26.05 0.29
CA LYS A 437 -5.71 -25.99 -1.12
C LYS A 437 -5.14 -24.62 -1.51
N PHE A 438 -5.67 -23.53 -0.96
CA PHE A 438 -5.19 -22.18 -1.22
C PHE A 438 -4.07 -21.76 -0.26
N THR A 439 -4.17 -22.17 1.01
CA THR A 439 -3.16 -21.86 2.03
C THR A 439 -2.89 -23.12 2.85
N PRO A 440 -1.94 -23.98 2.40
CA PRO A 440 -1.64 -25.25 3.06
C PRO A 440 -1.24 -25.11 4.53
N GLU A 441 -0.75 -23.94 4.94
CA GLU A 441 -0.30 -23.66 6.31
C GLU A 441 -1.33 -22.91 7.17
N ASN A 442 -2.60 -22.79 6.73
CA ASN A 442 -3.61 -22.10 7.51
C ASN A 442 -3.87 -22.82 8.86
N PRO A 443 -3.54 -22.21 10.01
CA PRO A 443 -3.59 -22.89 11.30
C PRO A 443 -5.03 -23.18 11.74
N ILE A 444 -5.96 -22.27 11.45
CA ILE A 444 -7.39 -22.43 11.78
C ILE A 444 -7.94 -23.65 11.04
N ALA A 445 -7.66 -23.78 9.75
CA ALA A 445 -8.14 -24.92 8.97
C ALA A 445 -7.52 -26.25 9.40
N LYS A 446 -6.20 -26.31 9.69
CA LYS A 446 -5.54 -27.52 10.20
C LYS A 446 -6.13 -27.97 11.55
N ARG A 447 -6.30 -27.02 12.48
CA ARG A 447 -6.90 -27.28 13.81
C ARG A 447 -8.36 -27.69 13.68
N GLY A 448 -9.13 -26.98 12.87
CA GLY A 448 -10.54 -27.29 12.59
C GLY A 448 -10.73 -28.69 12.03
N GLN A 449 -9.87 -29.15 11.10
CA GLN A 449 -9.90 -30.54 10.64
C GLN A 449 -9.63 -31.55 11.75
N ALA A 450 -8.62 -31.29 12.58
CA ALA A 450 -8.29 -32.16 13.71
C ALA A 450 -9.47 -32.30 14.67
N PHE A 451 -10.09 -31.17 15.06
CA PHE A 451 -11.26 -31.17 15.95
C PHE A 451 -12.49 -31.83 15.30
N CYS A 452 -12.78 -31.59 14.02
CA CYS A 452 -13.85 -32.28 13.32
C CYS A 452 -13.67 -33.81 13.33
N LEU A 453 -12.44 -34.30 13.15
CA LEU A 453 -12.16 -35.73 13.19
C LEU A 453 -12.34 -36.29 14.61
N ILE A 454 -11.86 -35.58 15.64
CA ILE A 454 -12.07 -35.96 17.05
C ILE A 454 -13.56 -36.04 17.37
N ASP A 455 -14.35 -35.06 16.94
CA ASP A 455 -15.79 -35.03 17.15
C ASP A 455 -16.56 -36.13 16.43
N LYS A 456 -16.06 -36.54 15.26
CA LYS A 456 -16.57 -37.72 14.54
C LYS A 456 -16.07 -39.06 15.14
N GLY A 457 -15.25 -39.03 16.19
CA GLY A 457 -14.64 -40.22 16.80
C GLY A 457 -13.47 -40.81 16.00
N ASP A 458 -12.96 -40.12 14.98
CA ASP A 458 -11.76 -40.52 14.26
C ASP A 458 -10.51 -40.11 15.02
N ARG A 459 -9.81 -41.13 15.53
CA ARG A 459 -8.58 -40.99 16.33
C ARG A 459 -7.44 -40.31 15.56
N LEU A 460 -7.49 -40.27 14.22
CA LEU A 460 -6.54 -39.51 13.40
C LEU A 460 -6.51 -38.02 13.78
N GLY A 461 -7.63 -37.48 14.26
CA GLY A 461 -7.73 -36.08 14.67
C GLY A 461 -6.73 -35.71 15.76
N TYR A 462 -6.43 -36.61 16.71
CA TYR A 462 -5.43 -36.36 17.76
C TYR A 462 -4.01 -36.24 17.21
N ALA A 463 -3.65 -37.06 16.22
CA ALA A 463 -2.35 -36.95 15.56
C ALA A 463 -2.25 -35.64 14.75
N MET A 464 -3.31 -35.28 14.03
CA MET A 464 -3.38 -34.01 13.30
C MET A 464 -3.34 -32.80 14.25
N LEU A 465 -3.88 -32.92 15.45
CA LEU A 465 -3.81 -31.88 16.48
C LEU A 465 -2.37 -31.62 16.91
N VAL A 466 -1.57 -32.66 17.14
CA VAL A 466 -0.13 -32.51 17.46
C VAL A 466 0.62 -31.82 16.34
N ILE A 467 0.33 -32.17 15.08
CA ILE A 467 0.91 -31.52 13.91
C ILE A 467 0.49 -30.04 13.85
N ALA A 468 -0.77 -29.74 14.14
CA ALA A 468 -1.32 -28.38 14.09
C ALA A 468 -0.83 -27.48 15.24
N TYR A 469 -0.41 -28.05 16.37
CA TYR A 469 0.15 -27.35 17.55
C TYR A 469 1.67 -27.52 17.67
N LYS A 470 2.34 -27.94 16.59
CA LYS A 470 3.76 -28.30 16.59
C LYS A 470 4.67 -27.23 17.17
N GLU A 471 4.49 -25.96 16.81
CA GLU A 471 5.34 -24.88 17.31
C GLU A 471 5.12 -24.63 18.81
N GLU A 472 3.87 -24.66 19.29
CA GLU A 472 3.58 -24.54 20.72
C GLU A 472 4.12 -25.74 21.52
N LEU A 473 4.13 -26.93 20.92
CA LEU A 473 4.59 -28.16 21.56
C LEU A 473 6.12 -28.33 21.54
N ARG A 474 6.84 -27.65 20.63
CA ARG A 474 8.31 -27.68 20.57
C ARG A 474 8.96 -27.05 21.80
N GLU A 475 8.36 -25.99 22.33
CA GLU A 475 8.87 -25.29 23.51
C GLU A 475 8.51 -25.98 24.83
N LEU A 476 7.62 -26.98 24.77
CA LEU A 476 7.12 -27.69 25.94
C LEU A 476 8.23 -28.62 26.49
N LYS A 477 8.74 -28.33 27.68
CA LYS A 477 9.74 -29.18 28.35
C LYS A 477 9.16 -30.55 28.74
N PRO A 478 9.97 -31.63 28.81
CA PRO A 478 9.52 -32.92 29.34
C PRO A 478 8.85 -32.78 30.72
N GLY A 479 7.74 -33.48 30.92
CA GLY A 479 6.89 -33.41 32.11
C GLY A 479 5.93 -32.22 32.17
N LYS A 480 5.94 -31.31 31.19
CA LYS A 480 4.96 -30.22 31.07
C LYS A 480 3.81 -30.59 30.14
N SER A 481 2.67 -29.94 30.32
CA SER A 481 1.45 -30.19 29.56
C SER A 481 0.86 -28.90 28.97
N LEU A 482 0.37 -29.01 27.75
CA LEU A 482 -0.48 -28.02 27.08
C LEU A 482 -1.94 -28.46 27.25
N GLY A 483 -2.77 -27.63 27.88
CA GLY A 483 -4.20 -27.84 27.94
C GLY A 483 -4.90 -27.11 26.80
N LEU A 484 -5.72 -27.83 26.05
CA LEU A 484 -6.59 -27.29 25.00
C LEU A 484 -8.03 -27.50 25.45
N ILE A 485 -8.84 -26.46 25.33
CA ILE A 485 -10.27 -26.50 25.59
C ILE A 485 -10.95 -26.05 24.31
N ASP A 486 -11.74 -26.94 23.73
CA ASP A 486 -12.56 -26.64 22.56
C ASP A 486 -14.03 -26.66 22.98
N ILE A 487 -14.70 -25.53 22.75
CA ILE A 487 -16.09 -25.33 23.17
C ILE A 487 -16.96 -25.45 21.92
N ASN A 488 -17.65 -26.57 21.80
CA ASN A 488 -18.57 -26.83 20.70
C ASN A 488 -20.03 -26.78 21.20
N TRP A 489 -21.00 -26.61 20.29
CA TRP A 489 -22.42 -26.49 20.63
C TRP A 489 -22.97 -27.74 21.34
N GLU A 490 -22.46 -28.91 20.96
CA GLU A 490 -22.94 -30.21 21.50
C GLU A 490 -22.17 -30.64 22.75
N ARG A 491 -20.88 -30.32 22.84
CA ARG A 491 -20.01 -30.69 23.97
C ARG A 491 -18.79 -29.79 24.07
N THR A 492 -18.21 -29.71 25.27
CA THR A 492 -16.88 -29.12 25.46
C THR A 492 -15.85 -30.24 25.53
N LEU A 493 -14.83 -30.17 24.69
CA LEU A 493 -13.69 -31.08 24.69
C LEU A 493 -12.55 -30.48 25.50
N ALA A 494 -12.03 -31.24 26.46
CA ALA A 494 -10.82 -30.90 27.18
C ALA A 494 -9.71 -31.88 26.78
N ILE A 495 -8.65 -31.36 26.16
CA ILE A 495 -7.53 -32.15 25.66
C ILE A 495 -6.25 -31.71 26.36
N GLY A 496 -5.61 -32.59 27.12
CA GLY A 496 -4.30 -32.36 27.73
C GLY A 496 -3.19 -33.02 26.93
N ILE A 497 -2.29 -32.26 26.33
CA ILE A 497 -1.09 -32.77 25.63
C ILE A 497 0.13 -32.63 26.54
N ARG A 498 0.56 -33.73 27.16
CA ARG A 498 1.76 -33.81 28.00
C ARG A 498 2.98 -34.25 27.18
N ASN A 499 4.07 -33.50 27.27
CA ASN A 499 5.37 -33.99 26.80
C ASN A 499 5.88 -35.02 27.81
N VAL A 500 5.89 -36.30 27.44
CA VAL A 500 6.36 -37.38 28.32
C VAL A 500 7.88 -37.39 28.37
N ASP A 501 8.51 -37.39 27.19
CA ASP A 501 9.95 -37.43 26.98
C ASP A 501 10.32 -36.81 25.61
N ASP A 502 11.58 -36.87 25.21
CA ASP A 502 12.02 -36.31 23.93
C ASP A 502 11.45 -37.02 22.68
N ALA A 503 10.68 -38.11 22.85
CA ALA A 503 10.16 -38.92 21.76
C ALA A 503 8.62 -38.91 21.63
N VAL A 504 7.85 -38.67 22.70
CA VAL A 504 6.39 -38.88 22.71
C VAL A 504 5.61 -37.77 23.44
N TYR A 505 4.46 -37.40 22.86
CA TYR A 505 3.39 -36.66 23.53
C TYR A 505 2.28 -37.62 23.99
N GLN A 506 1.86 -37.52 25.24
CA GLN A 506 0.65 -38.16 25.77
C GLN A 506 -0.51 -37.17 25.64
N ILE A 507 -1.64 -37.60 25.08
CA ILE A 507 -2.85 -36.82 24.90
C ILE A 507 -3.94 -37.43 25.77
N GLU A 508 -4.48 -36.67 26.69
CA GLU A 508 -5.59 -37.04 27.56
C GLU A 508 -6.84 -36.29 27.10
N CYS A 509 -7.91 -36.98 26.74
CA CYS A 509 -9.17 -36.38 26.31
C CYS A 509 -10.35 -37.19 26.83
N ASP A 510 -11.24 -36.57 27.62
CA ASP A 510 -12.43 -37.22 28.19
C ASP A 510 -12.13 -38.56 28.91
N GLY A 511 -10.98 -38.66 29.61
CA GLY A 511 -10.54 -39.88 30.30
C GLY A 511 -9.88 -40.93 29.39
N LEU A 512 -9.77 -40.66 28.08
CA LEU A 512 -9.02 -41.48 27.13
C LEU A 512 -7.57 -40.99 27.03
N GLU A 513 -6.62 -41.92 27.00
CA GLU A 513 -5.20 -41.61 26.80
C GLU A 513 -4.70 -42.10 25.43
N PHE A 514 -4.03 -41.20 24.71
CA PHE A 514 -3.39 -41.48 23.42
C PHE A 514 -1.91 -41.11 23.49
N TYR A 515 -1.07 -41.82 22.74
CA TYR A 515 0.36 -41.53 22.66
C TYR A 515 0.73 -41.23 21.21
N VAL A 516 1.21 -40.02 20.96
CA VAL A 516 1.58 -39.52 19.63
C VAL A 516 3.08 -39.22 19.59
N PRO A 517 3.85 -39.82 18.66
CA PRO A 517 5.29 -39.59 18.57
C PRO A 517 5.61 -38.18 18.06
N LYS A 518 6.80 -37.67 18.42
CA LYS A 518 7.37 -36.44 17.84
C LYS A 518 7.93 -36.69 16.44
N GLU A 519 7.97 -35.65 15.60
CA GLU A 519 8.53 -35.72 14.24
C GLU A 519 9.99 -36.23 14.20
N GLY A 520 10.35 -36.97 13.15
CA GLY A 520 11.71 -37.51 12.92
C GLY A 520 11.96 -38.91 13.49
N ASN A 521 10.99 -39.45 14.23
CA ASN A 521 11.08 -40.72 14.93
C ASN A 521 10.19 -41.76 14.20
N SER A 522 10.78 -42.83 13.63
CA SER A 522 10.04 -43.94 12.99
C SER A 522 9.38 -44.87 14.03
N TYR A 523 8.14 -44.59 14.46
CA TYR A 523 7.46 -45.39 15.49
C TYR A 523 5.98 -45.69 15.19
N ILE A 524 5.52 -46.81 15.74
CA ILE A 524 4.13 -47.28 15.69
C ILE A 524 3.41 -46.74 16.93
N GLY A 525 2.39 -45.91 16.71
CA GLY A 525 1.53 -45.38 17.77
C GLY A 525 0.43 -46.37 18.12
N ILE A 526 0.45 -46.92 19.34
CA ILE A 526 -0.60 -47.80 19.85
C ILE A 526 -1.49 -46.97 20.76
N GLY A 527 -2.67 -46.57 20.27
CA GLY A 527 -3.71 -45.98 21.12
C GLY A 527 -4.44 -47.07 21.88
N VAL A 528 -4.59 -46.92 23.20
CA VAL A 528 -5.32 -47.87 24.06
C VAL A 528 -6.41 -47.09 24.80
N THR A 529 -7.64 -47.59 24.79
CA THR A 529 -8.74 -47.09 25.62
C THR A 529 -9.13 -48.15 26.65
N GLU A 530 -9.47 -47.76 27.88
CA GLU A 530 -9.95 -48.66 28.95
C GLU A 530 -11.44 -49.06 28.84
N GLU A 531 -12.09 -48.87 27.69
CA GLU A 531 -13.48 -49.27 27.52
C GLU A 531 -13.64 -50.67 26.90
N ARG A 532 -14.51 -51.47 27.54
CA ARG A 532 -14.67 -52.92 27.34
C ARG A 532 -15.28 -53.37 26.00
N ASP A 533 -15.70 -52.47 25.11
CA ASP A 533 -16.51 -52.85 23.92
C ASP A 533 -16.14 -52.16 22.58
N ALA A 534 -15.02 -51.45 22.47
CA ALA A 534 -14.59 -50.88 21.19
C ALA A 534 -13.46 -51.70 20.54
N SER A 535 -13.74 -52.33 19.39
CA SER A 535 -12.73 -52.96 18.54
C SER A 535 -11.61 -51.96 18.19
N LEU A 536 -10.39 -52.22 18.67
CA LEU A 536 -9.23 -51.37 18.41
C LEU A 536 -8.67 -51.63 17.01
N VAL A 537 -8.30 -50.57 16.30
CA VAL A 537 -7.55 -50.67 15.04
C VAL A 537 -6.22 -49.95 15.22
N PRO A 538 -5.06 -50.64 15.20
CA PRO A 538 -3.74 -50.04 15.37
C PRO A 538 -3.37 -49.06 14.25
N ILE A 539 -2.56 -48.04 14.57
CA ILE A 539 -2.08 -47.02 13.63
C ILE A 539 -0.55 -47.09 13.51
N ILE A 540 -0.05 -47.26 12.29
CA ILE A 540 1.36 -47.32 11.94
C ILE A 540 1.70 -46.02 11.22
N ILE A 541 2.60 -45.21 11.78
CA ILE A 541 3.08 -43.99 11.15
C ILE A 541 4.53 -44.22 10.70
N LYS A 542 4.84 -43.92 9.45
CA LYS A 542 6.19 -44.01 8.90
C LYS A 542 6.60 -42.68 8.26
N HIS A 543 7.60 -42.06 8.87
CA HIS A 543 8.28 -40.88 8.32
C HIS A 543 9.33 -41.28 7.27
N TYR A 544 9.37 -40.54 6.17
CA TYR A 544 10.42 -40.57 5.16
C TYR A 544 11.12 -39.22 5.10
N ASP A 545 12.43 -39.22 5.28
CA ASP A 545 13.27 -38.03 5.07
C ASP A 545 13.53 -37.77 3.57
N ASN A 546 13.37 -38.80 2.73
CA ASN A 546 13.61 -38.74 1.29
C ASN A 546 12.28 -38.74 0.51
N PRO A 547 11.95 -37.66 -0.22
CA PRO A 547 10.75 -37.56 -1.06
C PRO A 547 10.64 -38.66 -2.13
N ASP A 548 11.75 -39.10 -2.71
CA ASP A 548 11.73 -40.16 -3.73
C ASP A 548 11.35 -41.51 -3.13
N ALA A 549 11.86 -41.80 -1.93
CA ALA A 549 11.50 -43.01 -1.19
C ALA A 549 10.02 -42.99 -0.77
N PHE A 550 9.51 -41.82 -0.38
CA PHE A 550 8.09 -41.61 -0.11
C PHE A 550 7.22 -41.82 -1.35
N ILE A 551 7.60 -41.24 -2.50
CA ILE A 551 6.87 -41.40 -3.77
C ILE A 551 6.87 -42.86 -4.22
N ILE A 552 8.01 -43.56 -4.11
CA ILE A 552 8.11 -44.98 -4.45
C ILE A 552 7.22 -45.83 -3.54
N ALA A 553 7.24 -45.59 -2.22
CA ALA A 553 6.43 -46.33 -1.26
C ALA A 553 4.92 -46.08 -1.46
N THR A 554 4.53 -44.81 -1.61
CA THR A 554 3.12 -44.43 -1.84
C THR A 554 2.60 -44.97 -3.17
N LYS A 555 3.40 -44.93 -4.24
CA LYS A 555 3.06 -45.51 -5.55
C LYS A 555 2.91 -47.02 -5.48
N ALA A 556 3.86 -47.73 -4.87
CA ALA A 556 3.80 -49.19 -4.70
C ALA A 556 2.61 -49.64 -3.82
N ILE A 557 2.19 -48.84 -2.83
CA ILE A 557 0.95 -49.09 -2.09
C ILE A 557 -0.27 -48.89 -2.99
N SER A 558 -0.34 -47.76 -3.69
CA SER A 558 -1.48 -47.42 -4.53
C SER A 558 -1.71 -48.39 -5.69
N GLU A 559 -0.63 -48.91 -6.29
CA GLU A 559 -0.69 -49.85 -7.42
C GLU A 559 -1.13 -51.27 -7.01
N ASN A 560 -1.01 -51.63 -5.73
CA ASN A 560 -1.46 -52.91 -5.19
C ASN A 560 -2.86 -52.86 -4.54
N ILE A 561 -3.44 -51.67 -4.34
CA ILE A 561 -4.78 -51.46 -3.71
C ILE A 561 -5.86 -51.13 -4.78
N ILE A 562 -5.61 -51.39 -6.07
CA ILE A 562 -6.47 -50.94 -7.17
C ILE A 562 -7.90 -51.54 -7.12
N ASP A 563 -8.13 -52.65 -6.41
CA ASP A 563 -9.39 -53.42 -6.56
C ASP A 563 -10.09 -53.83 -5.24
N ASN A 564 -9.87 -53.11 -4.12
CA ASN A 564 -10.37 -53.47 -2.78
C ASN A 564 -10.04 -54.92 -2.33
N SER A 565 -9.15 -55.60 -3.05
CA SER A 565 -8.70 -56.94 -2.74
C SER A 565 -7.70 -56.86 -1.59
N PRO A 566 -7.84 -57.69 -0.53
CA PRO A 566 -6.92 -57.64 0.60
C PRO A 566 -5.51 -58.00 0.13
N ILE A 567 -4.57 -57.05 0.22
CA ILE A 567 -3.15 -57.36 0.02
C ILE A 567 -2.75 -58.30 1.15
N SER A 568 -2.25 -59.48 0.81
CA SER A 568 -1.62 -60.35 1.81
C SER A 568 -0.27 -59.77 2.17
N VAL A 569 -0.20 -59.08 3.31
CA VAL A 569 1.01 -58.48 3.85
C VAL A 569 1.51 -59.36 4.98
N THR A 570 2.73 -59.90 4.89
CA THR A 570 3.31 -60.72 5.94
C THR A 570 3.98 -59.82 6.98
N GLY A 571 3.44 -59.80 8.20
CA GLY A 571 4.02 -59.08 9.32
C GLY A 571 4.88 -59.99 10.20
N LEU A 572 6.12 -59.59 10.48
CA LEU A 572 6.97 -60.22 11.47
C LEU A 572 7.18 -59.24 12.62
N ILE A 573 6.88 -59.68 13.85
CA ILE A 573 7.31 -58.98 15.05
C ILE A 573 8.42 -59.79 15.71
N GLN A 574 9.60 -59.21 15.83
CA GLN A 574 10.76 -59.85 16.42
C GLN A 574 11.17 -59.18 17.73
N SER A 575 11.37 -60.01 18.77
CA SER A 575 11.77 -59.55 20.09
C SER A 575 13.28 -59.33 20.17
N HIS A 576 13.71 -58.10 20.45
CA HIS A 576 15.09 -57.76 20.78
C HIS A 576 15.21 -57.37 22.26
N ARG A 577 16.43 -57.33 22.81
CA ARG A 577 16.65 -57.01 24.24
C ARG A 577 16.07 -55.64 24.63
N ASP A 578 16.22 -54.67 23.74
CA ASP A 578 15.91 -53.26 24.02
C ASP A 578 14.75 -52.71 23.16
N TYR A 579 14.14 -53.50 22.28
CA TYR A 579 12.98 -53.05 21.49
C TYR A 579 12.22 -54.25 20.92
N ARG A 580 11.03 -53.99 20.37
CA ARG A 580 10.36 -54.91 19.45
C ARG A 580 10.47 -54.35 18.06
N GLU A 581 10.93 -55.18 17.14
CA GLU A 581 10.98 -54.86 15.72
C GLU A 581 9.66 -55.26 15.10
N ILE A 582 9.03 -54.34 14.38
CA ILE A 582 7.82 -54.60 13.60
C ILE A 582 8.22 -54.43 12.14
N ARG A 583 8.16 -55.55 11.42
CA ARG A 583 8.47 -55.65 10.00
C ARG A 583 7.19 -56.01 9.27
N ILE A 584 6.80 -55.21 8.29
CA ILE A 584 5.62 -55.46 7.46
C ILE A 584 6.12 -55.61 6.03
N GLU A 585 6.10 -56.83 5.53
CA GLU A 585 6.60 -57.18 4.21
C GLU A 585 5.47 -57.13 3.18
N PHE A 586 5.56 -56.16 2.28
CA PHE A 586 4.78 -56.12 1.06
C PHE A 586 5.54 -56.85 -0.07
N PRO A 587 4.87 -57.26 -1.15
CA PRO A 587 5.52 -57.98 -2.26
C PRO A 587 6.73 -57.26 -2.88
N GLN A 588 6.79 -55.92 -2.76
CA GLN A 588 7.81 -55.09 -3.41
C GLN A 588 8.65 -54.25 -2.45
N TYR A 589 8.28 -54.14 -1.17
CA TYR A 589 9.00 -53.34 -0.18
C TYR A 589 8.64 -53.76 1.25
N THR A 590 9.45 -53.35 2.21
CA THR A 590 9.25 -53.71 3.62
C THR A 590 9.22 -52.47 4.48
N ILE A 591 8.18 -52.32 5.30
CA ILE A 591 8.10 -51.28 6.32
C ILE A 591 8.73 -51.80 7.59
N TYR A 592 9.65 -51.02 8.15
CA TYR A 592 10.33 -51.30 9.39
C TYR A 592 10.04 -50.23 10.44
N GLY A 593 9.65 -50.67 11.64
CA GLY A 593 9.50 -49.86 12.84
C GLY A 593 10.10 -50.55 14.07
N LYS A 594 10.54 -49.77 15.06
CA LYS A 594 11.00 -50.28 16.36
C LYS A 594 10.12 -49.70 17.47
N THR A 595 9.81 -50.47 18.49
CA THR A 595 9.13 -49.96 19.71
C THR A 595 10.17 -49.44 20.71
N ASN A 596 9.77 -48.52 21.60
CA ASN A 596 10.67 -48.02 22.65
C ASN A 596 10.98 -49.14 23.69
N PRO A 597 12.18 -49.20 24.31
CA PRO A 597 12.57 -50.23 25.29
C PRO A 597 11.67 -50.28 26.54
N GLY A 598 11.05 -49.15 26.90
CA GLY A 598 10.27 -49.01 28.14
C GLY A 598 8.78 -49.34 28.04
N ALA A 599 8.25 -49.65 26.85
CA ALA A 599 6.80 -49.76 26.62
C ALA A 599 6.38 -51.21 26.29
N GLN A 600 6.65 -52.15 27.20
CA GLN A 600 6.12 -53.52 27.10
C GLN A 600 4.58 -53.56 27.17
N GLU A 601 3.96 -52.58 27.82
CA GLU A 601 2.53 -52.54 28.09
C GLU A 601 1.70 -52.20 26.84
N GLY A 602 2.14 -51.23 26.03
CA GLY A 602 1.50 -50.89 24.76
C GLY A 602 1.56 -52.05 23.75
N PHE A 603 2.68 -52.77 23.71
CA PHE A 603 2.83 -53.95 22.86
C PHE A 603 1.91 -55.11 23.27
N ASN A 604 1.79 -55.38 24.57
CA ASN A 604 0.89 -56.43 25.08
C ASN A 604 -0.58 -56.11 24.79
N LYS A 605 -0.99 -54.84 24.97
CA LYS A 605 -2.33 -54.35 24.63
C LYS A 605 -2.60 -54.39 23.12
N PHE A 606 -1.62 -54.07 22.26
CA PHE A 606 -1.73 -54.25 20.81
C PHE A 606 -2.02 -55.70 20.42
N ARG A 607 -1.31 -56.65 21.04
CA ARG A 607 -1.53 -58.09 20.78
C ARG A 607 -2.92 -58.55 21.19
N GLU A 608 -3.46 -58.01 22.27
CA GLU A 608 -4.76 -58.43 22.81
C GLU A 608 -5.95 -57.96 21.96
N VAL A 609 -5.82 -56.87 21.20
CA VAL A 609 -6.94 -56.25 20.49
C VAL A 609 -6.79 -56.19 18.97
N TYR A 610 -5.67 -56.68 18.46
CA TYR A 610 -5.45 -56.82 17.03
C TYR A 610 -6.45 -57.80 16.39
N ASP A 611 -7.28 -57.30 15.48
CA ASP A 611 -8.33 -58.06 14.77
C ASP A 611 -7.94 -58.41 13.31
N GLY A 612 -6.71 -58.09 12.90
CA GLY A 612 -6.21 -58.34 11.55
C GLY A 612 -6.18 -57.13 10.62
N VAL A 613 -6.50 -55.90 11.09
CA VAL A 613 -6.44 -54.68 10.25
C VAL A 613 -5.71 -53.54 10.97
N ALA A 614 -4.96 -52.71 10.24
CA ALA A 614 -4.30 -51.51 10.77
C ALA A 614 -4.46 -50.32 9.82
N TRP A 615 -4.34 -49.10 10.36
CA TRP A 615 -4.15 -47.89 9.57
C TRP A 615 -2.66 -47.66 9.33
N LEU A 616 -2.26 -47.46 8.08
CA LEU A 616 -0.92 -47.08 7.69
C LEU A 616 -0.91 -45.63 7.23
N ILE A 617 -0.08 -44.80 7.85
CA ILE A 617 0.13 -43.40 7.55
C ILE A 617 1.58 -43.24 7.12
N LEU A 618 1.81 -42.81 5.89
CA LEU A 618 3.13 -42.42 5.43
C LEU A 618 3.20 -40.90 5.39
N GLU A 619 4.30 -40.34 5.89
CA GLU A 619 4.55 -38.90 5.87
C GLU A 619 5.96 -38.60 5.36
N CYS A 620 6.11 -37.49 4.62
CA CYS A 620 7.38 -36.97 4.15
C CYS A 620 7.30 -35.44 4.09
N GLY A 621 8.04 -34.74 4.94
CA GLY A 621 7.91 -33.30 5.11
C GLY A 621 6.47 -32.91 5.46
N GLN A 622 5.76 -32.24 4.54
CA GLN A 622 4.37 -31.79 4.71
C GLN A 622 3.34 -32.68 4.00
N SER A 623 3.77 -33.74 3.30
CA SER A 623 2.89 -34.65 2.55
C SER A 623 2.51 -35.85 3.41
N LEU A 624 1.22 -36.19 3.46
CA LEU A 624 0.69 -37.33 4.24
C LEU A 624 -0.30 -38.15 3.40
N VAL A 625 -0.16 -39.48 3.43
CA VAL A 625 -1.08 -40.42 2.75
C VAL A 625 -1.48 -41.55 3.70
N LYS A 626 -2.76 -41.93 3.71
CA LYS A 626 -3.34 -42.92 4.62
C LYS A 626 -4.01 -44.10 3.90
N TRP A 627 -3.81 -45.31 4.43
CA TRP A 627 -4.46 -46.55 3.95
C TRP A 627 -4.95 -47.39 5.12
N LYS A 628 -6.05 -48.13 4.91
CA LYS A 628 -6.48 -49.22 5.79
C LYS A 628 -5.95 -50.53 5.22
N VAL A 629 -5.07 -51.20 5.96
CA VAL A 629 -4.32 -52.36 5.48
C VAL A 629 -4.69 -53.60 6.28
N PRO A 630 -5.21 -54.68 5.64
CA PRO A 630 -5.37 -55.97 6.30
C PRO A 630 -4.00 -56.58 6.51
N LEU A 631 -3.67 -56.91 7.75
CA LEU A 631 -2.42 -57.54 8.13
C LEU A 631 -2.70 -59.04 8.36
N THR A 632 -2.42 -59.88 7.37
CA THR A 632 -2.71 -61.32 7.42
C THR A 632 -1.43 -62.11 7.70
N GLY A 633 -1.46 -63.03 8.67
CA GLY A 633 -0.30 -63.88 8.97
C GLY A 633 0.77 -63.22 9.85
N LEU A 634 0.39 -62.24 10.67
CA LEU A 634 1.29 -61.62 11.64
C LEU A 634 1.68 -62.66 12.72
N SER A 635 2.82 -63.34 12.53
CA SER A 635 3.28 -64.34 13.48
C SER A 635 4.03 -63.64 14.60
N LEU A 636 3.42 -63.56 15.78
CA LEU A 636 4.10 -63.19 17.02
C LEU A 636 5.02 -64.35 17.42
N LYS A 637 6.24 -64.36 16.89
CA LYS A 637 7.28 -65.29 17.35
C LYS A 637 8.03 -64.62 18.50
N LEU A 638 7.92 -65.24 19.68
CA LEU A 638 8.66 -64.89 20.88
C LEU A 638 10.17 -65.02 20.67
#